data_AF-A0AAP8LAI5-F1
#
_entry.id   AF-A0AAP8LAI5-F1
#
_cell.length_a   1.000
_cell.length_b   1.000
_cell.length_c   1.000
_cell.angle_alpha   90.00
_cell.angle_beta   90.00
_cell.angle_gamma   90.00
#
_symmetry.space_group_name_H-M   'P 1'
#
loop_
_entity.id
_entity.type
_entity.pdbx_description
1 polymer ?
#
loop_
_entity_poly.entity_id
_entity_poly.type
_entity_poly.pdbx_seq_one_letter_code
_entity_poly.pdbx_strand_id
1 'polypeptide(L)'
;FVSSGGFDAVTKTSLHGTALSFRLLRQHGFEVSQEAFSGFKDQNGNFLENLKEDIKAILSLYEASFLALEGENILDEAKVFAISHLKELSEEKIGKELAEQVNHALELPLHRRTQRLEAVWSIEAYRKKE
;
A
#
# COMPACT_ATOMS: atom_id res chain seq x y z
N PHE A 1 10.84 -8.66 24.04
CA PHE A 1 11.27 -7.47 23.28
C PHE A 1 11.95 -7.95 22.01
N VAL A 2 11.22 -8.00 20.90
CA VAL A 2 11.82 -8.26 19.59
C VAL A 2 12.49 -6.96 19.16
N SER A 3 13.79 -7.04 18.85
CA SER A 3 14.62 -5.89 18.47
C SER A 3 14.01 -5.13 17.29
N SER A 4 13.78 -3.82 17.46
CA SER A 4 13.18 -2.90 16.47
C SER A 4 14.07 -2.59 15.27
N GLY A 5 15.35 -3.01 15.30
CA GLY A 5 16.36 -2.58 14.33
C GLY A 5 16.08 -2.97 12.87
N GLY A 6 15.28 -4.02 12.63
CA GLY A 6 14.89 -4.43 11.27
C GLY A 6 13.78 -3.58 10.66
N PHE A 7 12.81 -3.16 11.47
CA PHE A 7 11.69 -2.33 11.00
C PHE A 7 12.15 -0.90 10.72
N ASP A 8 12.99 -0.34 11.61
CA ASP A 8 13.55 1.02 11.47
C ASP A 8 14.43 1.20 10.21
N ALA A 9 14.97 0.11 9.65
CA ALA A 9 15.73 0.13 8.41
C ALA A 9 14.84 0.06 7.15
N VAL A 10 13.73 -0.67 7.21
CA VAL A 10 12.77 -0.80 6.10
C VAL A 10 11.98 0.50 5.91
N THR A 11 11.58 1.15 7.02
CA THR A 11 10.83 2.41 7.01
C THR A 11 11.59 3.59 6.37
N LYS A 12 12.91 3.48 6.21
CA LYS A 12 13.77 4.54 5.67
C LYS A 12 14.22 4.34 4.22
N THR A 13 13.93 3.19 3.59
CA THR A 13 14.52 2.84 2.28
C THR A 13 13.54 2.74 1.13
N SER A 14 12.26 2.38 1.36
CA SER A 14 11.24 2.30 0.30
C SER A 14 9.82 2.43 0.84
N LEU A 15 8.97 3.19 0.16
CA LEU A 15 7.54 3.28 0.48
C LEU A 15 6.85 1.91 0.31
N HIS A 16 7.19 1.16 -0.76
CA HIS A 16 6.66 -0.19 -0.98
C HIS A 16 6.99 -1.11 0.20
N GLY A 17 8.26 -1.15 0.62
CA GLY A 17 8.70 -1.96 1.75
C GLY A 17 8.00 -1.57 3.04
N THR A 18 7.95 -0.27 3.33
CA THR A 18 7.29 0.26 4.53
C THR A 18 5.81 -0.11 4.58
N ALA A 19 5.07 0.14 3.51
CA ALA A 19 3.64 -0.11 3.45
C ALA A 19 3.32 -1.62 3.51
N LEU A 20 4.09 -2.44 2.79
CA LEU A 20 3.93 -3.90 2.81
C LEU A 20 4.19 -4.46 4.21
N SER A 21 5.30 -4.10 4.84
CA SER A 21 5.63 -4.54 6.20
C SER A 21 4.61 -4.05 7.21
N PHE A 22 4.20 -2.78 7.15
CA PHE A 22 3.16 -2.22 8.02
C PHE A 22 1.86 -3.02 7.93
N ARG A 23 1.38 -3.28 6.71
CA ARG A 23 0.17 -4.07 6.48
C ARG A 23 0.28 -5.46 7.08
N LEU A 24 1.35 -6.20 6.77
CA LEU A 24 1.53 -7.56 7.25
C LEU A 24 1.63 -7.61 8.77
N LEU A 25 2.39 -6.70 9.38
CA LEU A 25 2.55 -6.64 10.83
C LEU A 25 1.21 -6.38 11.53
N ARG A 26 0.42 -5.39 11.09
CA ARG A 26 -0.92 -5.14 11.64
C ARG A 26 -1.88 -6.29 11.43
N GLN A 27 -1.89 -6.91 10.25
CA GLN A 27 -2.73 -8.09 9.97
C GLN A 27 -2.45 -9.24 10.94
N HIS A 28 -1.23 -9.34 11.45
CA HIS A 28 -0.80 -10.34 12.42
C HIS A 28 -0.82 -9.87 13.88
N GLY A 29 -1.40 -8.70 14.17
CA GLY A 29 -1.61 -8.20 15.53
C GLY A 29 -0.38 -7.51 16.15
N PHE A 30 0.65 -7.20 15.36
CA PHE A 30 1.77 -6.39 15.83
C PHE A 30 1.38 -4.91 15.83
N GLU A 31 1.79 -4.21 16.89
CA GLU A 31 1.63 -2.77 17.01
C GLU A 31 2.69 -2.07 16.15
N VAL A 32 2.22 -1.36 15.12
CA VAL A 32 3.04 -0.47 14.29
C VAL A 32 2.30 0.84 14.14
N SER A 33 2.99 1.96 14.29
CA SER A 33 2.37 3.28 14.32
C SER A 33 2.40 3.96 12.94
N GLN A 34 1.43 4.83 12.67
CA GLN A 34 1.30 5.56 11.40
C GLN A 34 2.50 6.47 11.10
N GLU A 35 3.27 6.84 12.12
CA GLU A 35 4.48 7.66 12.03
C GLU A 35 5.56 7.01 11.15
N ALA A 36 5.48 5.69 10.90
CA ALA A 36 6.29 5.01 9.89
C ALA A 36 6.17 5.64 8.50
N PHE A 37 5.06 6.33 8.20
CA PHE A 37 4.83 7.02 6.93
C PHE A 37 5.26 8.49 6.93
N SER A 38 5.63 9.06 8.07
CA SER A 38 5.99 10.49 8.19
C SER A 38 7.19 10.88 7.33
N GLY A 39 8.14 9.96 7.11
CA GLY A 39 9.31 10.18 6.26
C GLY A 39 9.01 10.32 4.76
N PHE A 40 7.77 10.02 4.34
CA PHE A 40 7.31 10.15 2.95
C PHE A 40 6.49 11.43 2.72
N LYS A 41 6.50 12.35 3.68
CA LYS A 41 5.76 13.62 3.62
C LYS A 41 6.70 14.81 3.44
N ASP A 42 6.21 15.85 2.78
CA ASP A 42 6.90 17.13 2.66
C ASP A 42 6.73 17.98 3.93
N GLN A 43 7.38 19.15 3.94
CA GLN A 43 7.30 20.13 5.02
C GLN A 43 5.88 20.72 5.25
N ASN A 44 4.99 20.58 4.27
CA ASN A 44 3.60 21.01 4.37
C ASN A 44 2.69 19.90 4.91
N GLY A 45 3.24 18.71 5.15
CA GLY A 45 2.48 17.54 5.58
C GLY A 45 1.70 16.86 4.46
N ASN A 46 2.12 16.99 3.20
CA ASN A 46 1.56 16.22 2.08
C ASN A 46 2.50 15.07 1.69
N PHE A 47 1.96 13.96 1.19
CA PHE A 47 2.81 12.90 0.61
C PHE A 47 3.61 13.44 -0.57
N LEU A 48 4.89 13.05 -0.66
CA LEU A 48 5.78 13.56 -1.69
C LEU A 48 5.27 13.19 -3.10
N GLU A 49 5.15 14.20 -3.96
CA GLU A 49 4.58 14.05 -5.30
C GLU A 49 5.41 13.13 -6.22
N ASN A 50 6.71 12.99 -5.98
CA ASN A 50 7.57 12.08 -6.74
C ASN A 50 7.33 10.59 -6.42
N LEU A 51 6.58 10.26 -5.36
CA LEU A 51 6.23 8.88 -5.03
C LEU A 51 5.27 8.25 -6.06
N LYS A 52 4.61 9.07 -6.86
CA LYS A 52 3.64 8.64 -7.90
C LYS A 52 4.28 7.82 -9.00
N GLU A 53 5.59 7.95 -9.20
CA GLU A 53 6.33 7.21 -10.22
C GLU A 53 6.41 5.70 -9.89
N ASP A 54 6.39 5.34 -8.60
CA ASP A 54 6.38 3.94 -8.16
C ASP A 54 4.95 3.46 -7.88
N ILE A 55 4.26 3.02 -8.93
CA ILE A 55 2.87 2.52 -8.85
C ILE A 55 2.76 1.35 -7.86
N LYS A 56 3.79 0.50 -7.74
CA LYS A 56 3.79 -0.63 -6.81
C LYS A 56 3.82 -0.15 -5.36
N ALA A 57 4.58 0.91 -5.07
CA ALA A 57 4.58 1.57 -3.78
C ALA A 57 3.23 2.21 -3.47
N ILE A 58 2.61 2.90 -4.44
CA ILE A 58 1.27 3.48 -4.27
C ILE A 58 0.21 2.41 -3.99
N LEU A 59 0.21 1.29 -4.71
CA LEU A 59 -0.67 0.16 -4.43
C LEU A 59 -0.48 -0.40 -3.03
N SER A 60 0.78 -0.50 -2.59
CA SER A 60 1.08 -1.02 -1.25
C SER A 60 0.60 -0.06 -0.17
N LEU A 61 0.77 1.25 -0.38
CA LEU A 61 0.27 2.29 0.50
C LEU A 61 -1.26 2.29 0.57
N TYR A 62 -1.94 2.16 -0.58
CA TYR A 62 -3.38 2.00 -0.66
C TYR A 62 -3.85 0.84 0.20
N GLU A 63 -3.28 -0.36 0.02
CA GLU A 63 -3.67 -1.55 0.79
C GLU A 63 -3.39 -1.42 2.28
N ALA A 64 -2.27 -0.81 2.66
CA ALA A 64 -1.92 -0.55 4.05
C ALA A 64 -2.88 0.43 4.74
N SER A 65 -3.37 1.45 4.01
CA SER A 65 -4.27 2.48 4.54
C SER A 65 -5.63 1.95 5.02
N PHE A 66 -6.03 0.75 4.59
CA PHE A 66 -7.27 0.11 5.05
C PHE A 66 -7.17 -0.53 6.44
N LEU A 67 -5.97 -0.58 7.03
CA LEU A 67 -5.75 -1.01 8.40
C LEU A 67 -5.66 0.17 9.38
N ALA A 68 -6.11 1.35 8.97
CA ALA A 68 -6.19 2.52 9.84
C ALA A 68 -7.14 2.27 11.03
N LEU A 69 -6.70 2.72 12.19
CA LEU A 69 -7.50 2.85 13.39
C LEU A 69 -8.07 4.27 13.48
N GLU A 70 -9.07 4.46 14.34
CA GLU A 70 -9.67 5.77 14.58
C GLU A 70 -8.61 6.76 15.11
N GLY A 71 -8.52 7.95 14.49
CA GLY A 71 -7.54 8.99 14.82
C GLY A 71 -6.24 8.94 14.02
N GLU A 72 -6.06 7.96 13.13
CA GLU A 72 -4.85 7.83 12.30
C GLU A 72 -4.91 8.64 10.99
N ASN A 73 -4.83 9.96 11.13
CA ASN A 73 -4.95 10.92 10.03
C ASN A 73 -3.95 10.67 8.89
N ILE A 74 -2.71 10.22 9.18
CA ILE A 74 -1.71 9.96 8.12
C ILE A 74 -2.17 8.85 7.19
N LEU A 75 -2.85 7.82 7.72
CA LEU A 75 -3.35 6.72 6.91
C LEU A 75 -4.60 7.12 6.11
N ASP A 76 -5.43 8.01 6.64
CA ASP A 76 -6.56 8.57 5.88
C ASP A 76 -6.08 9.47 4.74
N GLU A 77 -5.07 10.30 4.97
CA GLU A 77 -4.40 11.06 3.92
C GLU A 77 -3.72 10.14 2.89
N ALA A 78 -3.05 9.07 3.35
CA ALA A 78 -2.43 8.08 2.49
C ALA A 78 -3.44 7.40 1.57
N LYS A 79 -4.64 7.11 2.10
CA LYS A 79 -5.77 6.54 1.35
C LYS A 79 -6.21 7.50 0.24
N VAL A 80 -6.43 8.78 0.57
CA VAL A 80 -6.84 9.81 -0.39
C VAL A 80 -5.78 9.97 -1.48
N PHE A 81 -4.52 10.13 -1.07
CA PHE A 81 -3.38 10.24 -1.99
C PHE A 81 -3.27 9.02 -2.90
N ALA A 82 -3.33 7.80 -2.38
CA ALA A 82 -3.19 6.62 -3.22
C ALA A 82 -4.38 6.47 -4.19
N ILE A 83 -5.61 6.73 -3.76
CA ILE A 83 -6.80 6.67 -4.62
C ILE A 83 -6.73 7.67 -5.77
N SER A 84 -6.30 8.92 -5.52
CA SER A 84 -6.22 9.93 -6.57
C SER A 84 -5.28 9.48 -7.69
N HIS A 85 -4.11 8.94 -7.33
CA HIS A 85 -3.13 8.47 -8.31
C HIS A 85 -3.56 7.21 -9.03
N LEU A 86 -4.05 6.20 -8.32
CA LEU A 86 -4.45 4.93 -8.93
C LEU A 86 -5.60 5.10 -9.93
N LYS A 87 -6.50 6.07 -9.71
CA LYS A 87 -7.60 6.38 -10.64
C LYS A 87 -7.16 7.12 -11.91
N GLU A 88 -6.01 7.78 -11.90
CA GLU A 88 -5.47 8.52 -13.05
C GLU A 88 -4.64 7.63 -13.98
N LEU A 89 -4.32 6.40 -13.57
CA LEU A 89 -3.56 5.46 -14.36
C LEU A 89 -4.39 4.88 -15.51
N SER A 90 -3.77 4.78 -16.68
CA SER A 90 -4.35 4.10 -17.85
C SER A 90 -3.56 2.82 -18.16
N GLU A 91 -4.25 1.81 -18.68
CA GLU A 91 -3.64 0.52 -19.06
C GLU A 91 -2.47 0.69 -20.04
N GLU A 92 -2.57 1.63 -20.97
CA GLU A 92 -1.51 1.96 -21.93
C GLU A 92 -0.20 2.36 -21.25
N LYS A 93 -0.26 3.08 -20.12
CA LYS A 93 0.93 3.58 -19.43
C LYS A 93 1.61 2.53 -18.55
N ILE A 94 0.81 1.63 -17.96
CA ILE A 94 1.27 0.74 -16.87
C ILE A 94 1.31 -0.73 -17.29
N GLY A 95 0.77 -1.05 -18.46
CA GLY A 95 0.61 -2.41 -18.95
C GLY A 95 -0.61 -3.11 -18.36
N LYS A 96 -1.10 -4.11 -19.10
CA LYS A 96 -2.32 -4.86 -18.75
C LYS A 96 -2.26 -5.52 -17.37
N GLU A 97 -1.15 -6.17 -17.03
CA GLU A 97 -1.05 -6.92 -15.77
C GLU A 97 -1.16 -5.99 -14.55
N LEU A 98 -0.46 -4.85 -14.57
CA LEU A 98 -0.50 -3.89 -13.47
C LEU A 98 -1.85 -3.17 -13.43
N ALA A 99 -2.46 -2.88 -14.59
CA ALA A 99 -3.81 -2.33 -14.65
C ALA A 99 -4.86 -3.27 -14.04
N GLU A 100 -4.79 -4.58 -14.32
CA GLU A 100 -5.65 -5.59 -13.67
C GLU A 100 -5.49 -5.56 -12.15
N GLN A 101 -4.26 -5.46 -11.62
CA GLN A 101 -3.99 -5.33 -10.18
C GLN A 101 -4.55 -4.04 -9.58
N VAL A 102 -4.38 -2.90 -10.26
CA VAL A 102 -4.90 -1.61 -9.82
C VAL A 102 -6.42 -1.62 -9.75
N ASN A 103 -7.07 -2.09 -10.80
CA ASN A 103 -8.53 -2.18 -10.87
C ASN A 103 -9.09 -3.10 -9.80
N HIS A 104 -8.42 -4.24 -9.56
CA HIS A 104 -8.77 -5.14 -8.47
C HIS A 104 -8.65 -4.43 -7.12
N ALA A 105 -7.51 -3.82 -6.79
CA ALA A 105 -7.36 -3.10 -5.51
C ALA A 105 -8.44 -2.01 -5.32
N LEU A 106 -8.76 -1.24 -6.36
CA LEU A 106 -9.78 -0.17 -6.32
C LEU A 106 -11.22 -0.68 -6.20
N GLU A 107 -11.55 -1.85 -6.74
CA GLU A 107 -12.86 -2.49 -6.56
C GLU A 107 -13.11 -2.83 -5.08
N LEU A 108 -12.13 -3.48 -4.46
CA LEU A 108 -12.15 -3.79 -3.04
C LEU A 108 -10.71 -3.99 -2.56
N PRO A 109 -10.28 -3.34 -1.46
CA PRO A 109 -8.95 -3.54 -0.92
C PRO A 109 -8.80 -4.94 -0.31
N LEU A 110 -7.59 -5.48 -0.36
CA LEU A 110 -7.22 -6.81 0.14
C LEU A 110 -7.72 -7.07 1.57
N HIS A 111 -7.63 -6.08 2.46
CA HIS A 111 -8.06 -6.24 3.86
C HIS A 111 -9.58 -6.50 4.01
N ARG A 112 -10.39 -6.12 3.01
CA ARG A 112 -11.85 -6.31 3.01
C ARG A 112 -12.30 -7.50 2.16
N ARG A 113 -11.39 -8.13 1.42
CA ARG A 113 -11.71 -9.28 0.57
C ARG A 113 -11.80 -10.57 1.39
N THR A 114 -12.69 -11.47 0.97
CA THR A 114 -12.68 -12.83 1.53
C THR A 114 -11.47 -13.58 1.00
N GLN A 115 -10.73 -14.24 1.89
CA GLN A 115 -9.49 -14.94 1.54
C GLN A 115 -9.68 -15.95 0.41
N ARG A 116 -10.83 -16.64 0.38
CA ARG A 116 -11.11 -17.65 -0.64
C ARG A 116 -11.34 -17.05 -2.02
N LEU A 117 -12.08 -15.94 -2.14
CA LEU A 117 -12.26 -15.27 -3.43
C LEU A 117 -10.95 -14.65 -3.91
N GLU A 118 -10.19 -14.06 -2.98
CA GLU A 118 -8.89 -13.48 -3.32
C GLU A 118 -7.91 -14.55 -3.82
N ALA A 119 -7.88 -15.72 -3.20
CA ALA A 119 -7.01 -16.83 -3.64
C ALA A 119 -7.32 -17.26 -5.08
N VAL A 120 -8.59 -17.35 -5.48
CA VAL A 120 -8.99 -17.70 -6.86
C VAL A 120 -8.45 -16.67 -7.85
N TRP A 121 -8.66 -15.39 -7.57
CA TRP A 121 -8.17 -14.32 -8.44
C TRP A 121 -6.65 -14.28 -8.50
N SER A 122 -5.99 -14.36 -7.34
CA SER A 122 -4.53 -14.33 -7.22
C SER A 122 -3.85 -15.50 -7.94
N ILE A 123 -4.41 -16.72 -7.92
CA ILE A 123 -3.87 -17.87 -8.66
C ILE A 123 -3.86 -17.58 -10.17
N GLU A 124 -4.98 -17.06 -10.70
CA GLU A 124 -5.10 -16.76 -12.12
C GLU A 124 -4.20 -15.58 -12.53
N ALA A 125 -4.13 -14.54 -11.70
CA ALA A 125 -3.23 -13.41 -11.92
C ALA A 125 -1.76 -13.83 -11.89
N TYR A 126 -1.36 -14.66 -10.91
CA TYR A 126 0.02 -15.11 -10.75
C TYR A 126 0.45 -16.07 -11.86
N ARG A 127 -0.46 -16.92 -12.35
CA ARG A 127 -0.19 -17.82 -13.49
C ARG A 127 0.25 -17.08 -14.76
N LYS A 128 -0.16 -15.82 -14.92
CA LYS A 128 0.16 -14.97 -16.06
C LYS A 128 1.48 -14.20 -15.90
N LYS A 129 2.08 -14.18 -14.70
CA LYS A 129 3.37 -13.54 -14.46
C LYS A 129 4.49 -14.45 -15.00
N GLU A 130 5.30 -13.93 -15.91
CA GLU A 130 6.52 -14.59 -16.41
C GLU A 130 7.69 -14.49 -15.42
#